data_AF-A0A352UFC5-F1
#
_entry.id   AF-A0A352UFC5-F1
#
_cell.length_a   1.000
_cell.length_b   1.000
_cell.length_c   1.000
_cell.angle_alpha   90.00
_cell.angle_beta   90.00
_cell.angle_gamma   90.00
#
_symmetry.space_group_name_H-M   'P 1'
#
loop_
_entity.id
_entity.type
_entity.pdbx_description
1 polymer ?
#
loop_
_entity_poly.entity_id
_entity_poly.type
_entity_poly.pdbx_seq_one_letter_code
_entity_poly.pdbx_strand_id
1 'polypeptide(L)'
;MNVSQVKEAARQWVIEDGSKSPDFLSASLIGSITHLADNFDFPTSSDVDIAVVLAQPNPENKPTEFLYRDVLIEVNYPPWSDINSPEVVLGEYRRAGGFRPANILSDPSGELSSLFGALSNDFAKRRWVGRRCEDAMRNTLGFLKRVDESDLYHDQVTCWFSAEPAHATSSSRQRYRTQRPAVDPWRLGPSSTVTVIWTCTKAS
;
A
#
# COMPACT_ATOMS: atom_id res chain seq x y z
N MET A 1 1.03 -6.57 -18.21
CA MET A 1 1.53 -5.18 -18.10
C MET A 1 2.77 -5.23 -17.25
N ASN A 2 3.85 -4.53 -17.62
CA ASN A 2 5.04 -4.49 -16.76
C ASN A 2 4.92 -3.38 -15.71
N VAL A 3 5.81 -3.40 -14.72
CA VAL A 3 5.81 -2.44 -13.61
C VAL A 3 5.91 -0.99 -14.10
N SER A 4 6.70 -0.67 -15.11
CA SER A 4 6.80 0.71 -15.62
C SER A 4 5.48 1.23 -16.19
N GLN A 5 4.77 0.41 -16.96
CA GLN A 5 3.45 0.74 -17.50
C GLN A 5 2.42 0.95 -16.37
N VAL A 6 2.49 0.13 -15.32
CA VAL A 6 1.62 0.26 -14.15
C VAL A 6 1.91 1.55 -13.37
N LYS A 7 3.19 1.87 -13.13
CA LYS A 7 3.60 3.14 -12.49
C LYS A 7 3.17 4.35 -13.30
N GLU A 8 3.23 4.26 -14.63
CA GLU A 8 2.76 5.32 -15.52
C GLU A 8 1.23 5.48 -15.45
N ALA A 9 0.47 4.39 -15.44
CA ALA A 9 -0.99 4.45 -15.24
C ALA A 9 -1.33 5.13 -13.90
N ALA A 10 -0.66 4.76 -12.81
CA ALA A 10 -0.82 5.41 -11.51
C ALA A 10 -0.49 6.91 -11.55
N ARG A 11 0.60 7.30 -12.23
CA ARG A 11 0.98 8.71 -12.42
C ARG A 11 -0.08 9.48 -13.19
N GLN A 12 -0.60 8.91 -14.28
CA GLN A 12 -1.64 9.55 -15.08
C GLN A 12 -2.93 9.73 -14.28
N TRP A 13 -3.33 8.74 -13.47
CA TRP A 13 -4.47 8.90 -12.57
C TRP A 13 -4.26 10.05 -11.56
N VAL A 14 -3.07 10.16 -10.96
CA VAL A 14 -2.77 11.27 -10.04
C VAL A 14 -2.92 12.62 -10.75
N ILE A 15 -2.39 12.77 -11.96
CA ILE A 15 -2.49 14.01 -12.75
C ILE A 15 -3.94 14.31 -13.12
N GLU A 16 -4.66 13.31 -13.61
CA GLU A 16 -6.01 13.47 -14.14
C GLU A 16 -7.05 13.62 -13.05
N ASP A 17 -6.82 13.13 -11.83
CA ASP A 17 -7.83 13.11 -10.77
C ASP A 17 -7.28 13.26 -9.36
N GLY A 18 -6.26 12.48 -8.98
CA GLY A 18 -5.74 12.43 -7.61
C GLY A 18 -5.26 13.78 -7.07
N SER A 19 -4.77 14.67 -7.92
CA SER A 19 -4.27 16.00 -7.56
C SER A 19 -5.30 17.13 -7.64
N LYS A 20 -6.57 16.84 -7.95
CA LYS A 20 -7.62 17.88 -8.05
C LYS A 20 -8.10 18.42 -6.70
N SER A 21 -7.77 17.74 -5.61
CA SER A 21 -8.15 18.18 -4.27
C SER A 21 -7.47 19.53 -3.96
N PRO A 22 -8.18 20.53 -3.40
CA PRO A 22 -7.55 21.78 -2.99
C PRO A 22 -6.51 21.57 -1.88
N ASP A 23 -6.69 20.52 -1.07
CA ASP A 23 -5.77 20.11 -0.01
C ASP A 23 -4.64 19.19 -0.51
N PHE A 24 -4.53 18.93 -1.82
CA PHE A 24 -3.50 18.03 -2.35
C PHE A 24 -2.09 18.57 -2.06
N LEU A 25 -1.25 17.73 -1.47
CA LEU A 25 0.16 18.05 -1.23
C LEU A 25 1.08 17.20 -2.11
N SER A 26 0.87 15.89 -2.12
CA SER A 26 1.73 14.98 -2.89
C SER A 26 1.06 13.62 -3.10
N ALA A 27 1.61 12.83 -4.02
CA ALA A 27 1.24 11.45 -4.23
C ALA A 27 2.48 10.57 -4.43
N SER A 28 2.46 9.37 -3.84
CA SER A 28 3.52 8.38 -4.02
C SER A 28 2.98 6.96 -4.02
N LEU A 29 3.71 6.07 -4.68
CA LEU A 29 3.47 4.63 -4.60
C LEU A 29 3.87 4.13 -3.21
N ILE A 30 3.04 3.26 -2.66
CA ILE A 30 3.34 2.50 -1.44
C ILE A 30 3.20 1.00 -1.75
N GLY A 31 3.34 0.16 -0.72
CA GLY A 31 3.12 -1.26 -0.87
C GLY A 31 4.15 -1.96 -1.76
N SER A 32 3.76 -3.11 -2.31
CA SER A 32 4.68 -4.08 -2.90
C SER A 32 5.38 -3.60 -4.17
N ILE A 33 4.71 -2.77 -4.99
CA ILE A 33 5.23 -2.26 -6.26
C ILE A 33 6.51 -1.42 -6.11
N THR A 34 6.71 -0.82 -4.93
CA THR A 34 7.88 0.02 -4.61
C THR A 34 9.22 -0.72 -4.62
N HIS A 35 9.18 -2.06 -4.59
CA HIS A 35 10.35 -2.92 -4.60
C HIS A 35 10.55 -3.66 -5.92
N LEU A 36 9.63 -3.52 -6.87
CA LEU A 36 9.68 -4.22 -8.14
C LEU A 36 10.49 -3.43 -9.18
N ALA A 37 11.29 -4.16 -9.95
CA ALA A 37 11.99 -3.61 -11.10
C ALA A 37 11.00 -3.29 -12.22
N ASP A 38 11.25 -2.19 -12.94
CA ASP A 38 10.35 -1.62 -13.94
C ASP A 38 10.02 -2.57 -15.11
N ASN A 39 10.92 -3.50 -15.42
CA ASN A 39 10.77 -4.48 -16.49
C ASN A 39 10.07 -5.77 -16.07
N PHE A 40 9.73 -5.96 -14.79
CA PHE A 40 9.04 -7.15 -14.33
C PHE A 40 7.56 -7.10 -14.70
N ASP A 41 6.99 -8.28 -14.98
CA ASP A 41 5.54 -8.42 -15.14
C ASP A 41 4.86 -8.11 -13.81
N PHE A 42 3.85 -7.24 -13.87
CA PHE A 42 3.01 -6.94 -12.72
C PHE A 42 1.83 -7.92 -12.67
N PRO A 43 1.57 -8.59 -11.54
CA PRO A 43 0.48 -9.55 -11.44
C PRO A 43 -0.88 -8.86 -11.67
N THR A 44 -1.71 -9.41 -12.54
CA THR A 44 -3.04 -8.86 -12.85
C THR A 44 -4.03 -8.92 -11.69
N SER A 45 -3.72 -9.71 -10.66
CA SER A 45 -4.48 -9.82 -9.41
C SER A 45 -3.97 -8.89 -8.32
N SER A 46 -2.87 -8.17 -8.55
CA SER A 46 -2.32 -7.22 -7.60
C SER A 46 -2.92 -5.84 -7.84
N ASP A 47 -3.21 -5.17 -6.74
CA ASP A 47 -3.49 -3.74 -6.65
C ASP A 47 -2.20 -2.92 -6.68
N VAL A 48 -2.38 -1.63 -6.95
CA VAL A 48 -1.35 -0.61 -6.87
C VAL A 48 -1.75 0.37 -5.78
N ASP A 49 -1.03 0.33 -4.68
CA ASP A 49 -1.25 1.24 -3.58
C ASP A 49 -0.67 2.63 -3.87
N ILE A 50 -1.48 3.66 -3.70
CA ILE A 50 -1.09 5.07 -3.81
C ILE A 50 -1.44 5.77 -2.50
N ALA A 51 -0.47 6.47 -1.92
CA ALA A 51 -0.73 7.45 -0.87
C ALA A 51 -0.92 8.83 -1.51
N VAL A 52 -2.12 9.39 -1.40
CA VAL A 52 -2.42 10.79 -1.74
C VAL A 52 -2.46 11.61 -0.45
N VAL A 53 -1.42 12.39 -0.25
CA VAL A 53 -1.21 13.17 0.97
C VAL A 53 -2.01 14.46 0.87
N LEU A 54 -2.82 14.72 1.89
CA LEU A 54 -3.67 15.90 1.97
C LEU A 54 -3.26 16.79 3.15
N ALA A 55 -3.45 18.11 3.03
CA ALA A 55 -3.20 19.05 4.13
C ALA A 55 -4.12 18.80 5.33
N GLN A 56 -5.34 18.32 5.07
CA GLN A 56 -6.36 17.98 6.06
C GLN A 56 -6.85 16.55 5.85
N PRO A 57 -7.46 15.90 6.87
CA PRO A 57 -8.08 14.60 6.71
C PRO A 57 -9.06 14.60 5.54
N ASN A 58 -9.04 13.52 4.75
CA ASN A 58 -9.88 13.41 3.57
C ASN A 58 -11.37 13.58 3.94
N PRO A 59 -12.12 14.47 3.28
CA PRO A 59 -13.57 14.48 3.44
C PRO A 59 -14.11 13.10 3.02
N GLU A 60 -14.95 12.52 3.87
CA GLU A 60 -15.63 11.25 3.62
C GLU A 60 -16.22 11.27 2.19
N ASN A 61 -16.13 10.15 1.45
CA ASN A 61 -16.70 9.86 0.11
C ASN A 61 -15.75 9.73 -1.11
N LYS A 62 -14.42 9.84 -0.99
CA LYS A 62 -13.55 9.48 -2.14
C LYS A 62 -13.44 7.96 -2.30
N PRO A 63 -13.49 7.42 -3.53
CA PRO A 63 -13.24 6.01 -3.76
C PRO A 63 -11.79 5.67 -3.37
N THR A 64 -11.64 4.55 -2.66
CA THR A 64 -10.36 4.03 -2.19
C THR A 64 -9.87 2.84 -3.00
N GLU A 65 -10.70 2.21 -3.83
CA GLU A 65 -10.28 1.06 -4.65
C GLU A 65 -11.01 1.05 -6.00
N PHE A 66 -10.28 1.16 -7.11
CA PHE A 66 -10.86 1.18 -8.45
C PHE A 66 -9.96 0.80 -9.62
N LEU A 67 -10.59 0.40 -10.73
CA LEU A 67 -9.89 0.13 -11.98
C LEU A 67 -9.63 1.44 -12.75
N TYR A 68 -8.39 1.63 -13.18
CA TYR A 68 -7.97 2.69 -14.08
C TYR A 68 -7.01 2.12 -15.12
N ARG A 69 -7.39 2.19 -16.41
CA ARG A 69 -6.59 1.64 -17.53
C ARG A 69 -6.10 0.20 -17.28
N ASP A 70 -7.02 -0.67 -16.84
CA ASP A 70 -6.80 -2.09 -16.49
C ASP A 70 -5.86 -2.34 -15.29
N VAL A 71 -5.55 -1.30 -14.51
CA VAL A 71 -4.81 -1.40 -13.24
C VAL A 71 -5.78 -1.22 -12.09
N LEU A 72 -5.78 -2.15 -11.12
CA LEU A 72 -6.50 -1.98 -9.87
C LEU A 72 -5.68 -1.03 -8.99
N ILE A 73 -6.23 0.15 -8.69
CA ILE A 73 -5.61 1.17 -7.86
C ILE A 73 -6.30 1.16 -6.50
N GLU A 74 -5.51 1.09 -5.43
CA GLU A 74 -5.96 1.36 -4.06
C GLU A 74 -5.37 2.70 -3.60
N VAL A 75 -6.20 3.60 -3.08
CA VAL A 75 -5.81 4.94 -2.64
C VAL A 75 -6.01 5.10 -1.15
N ASN A 76 -4.91 5.43 -0.48
CA ASN A 76 -4.89 5.88 0.90
C ASN A 76 -4.76 7.41 0.93
N TYR A 77 -5.50 8.07 1.82
CA TYR A 77 -5.48 9.53 1.96
C TYR A 77 -4.96 10.00 3.32
N PRO A 78 -3.69 9.76 3.66
CA PRO A 78 -3.14 10.22 4.94
C PRO A 78 -3.08 11.76 4.98
N PRO A 79 -3.53 12.39 6.07
CA PRO A 79 -3.24 13.81 6.28
C PRO A 79 -1.74 14.02 6.49
N TRP A 80 -1.23 15.22 6.17
CA TRP A 80 0.17 15.56 6.33
C TRP A 80 0.68 15.34 7.75
N SER A 81 -0.17 15.63 8.75
CA SER A 81 0.12 15.41 10.18
C SER A 81 0.54 13.98 10.50
N ASP A 82 0.13 13.00 9.69
CA ASP A 82 0.41 11.58 9.94
C ASP A 82 1.77 11.14 9.41
N ILE A 83 2.41 11.95 8.55
CA ILE A 83 3.66 11.57 7.87
C ILE A 83 4.73 12.67 7.86
N ASN A 84 4.45 13.87 8.38
CA ASN A 84 5.35 15.04 8.31
C ASN A 84 6.60 14.97 9.20
N SER A 85 6.84 13.86 9.90
CA SER A 85 7.99 13.68 10.80
C SER A 85 8.78 12.43 10.43
N PRO A 86 10.12 12.55 10.31
CA PRO A 86 10.99 11.38 10.16
C PRO A 86 10.79 10.34 11.27
N GLU A 87 10.56 10.77 12.50
CA GLU A 87 10.37 9.89 13.64
C GLU A 87 9.13 9.02 13.53
N VAL A 88 8.04 9.57 12.98
CA VAL A 88 6.78 8.84 12.73
C VAL A 88 7.02 7.81 11.63
N VAL A 89 7.56 8.23 10.50
CA VAL A 89 7.74 7.36 9.33
C VAL A 89 8.78 6.27 9.56
N LEU A 90 9.93 6.60 10.16
CA LEU A 90 11.02 5.63 10.41
C LEU A 90 10.70 4.64 11.52
N GLY A 91 9.75 4.97 12.40
CA GLY A 91 9.31 4.10 13.48
C GLY A 91 8.34 3.01 13.05
N GLU A 92 7.62 3.21 11.94
CA GLU A 92 6.52 2.35 11.50
C GLU A 92 6.95 1.40 10.39
N TYR A 93 6.81 0.09 10.63
CA TYR A 93 7.35 -0.92 9.72
C TYR A 93 6.65 -0.94 8.35
N ARG A 94 5.34 -0.65 8.31
CA ARG A 94 4.54 -0.64 7.07
C ARG A 94 4.86 0.56 6.18
N ARG A 95 5.18 1.70 6.79
CA ARG A 95 5.44 2.94 6.06
C ARG A 95 6.87 2.95 5.54
N ALA A 96 7.86 2.75 6.42
CA ALA A 96 9.27 3.04 6.11
C ALA A 96 9.82 2.40 4.82
N GLY A 97 9.32 1.24 4.40
CA GLY A 97 9.83 0.49 3.24
C GLY A 97 9.68 1.20 1.89
N GLY A 98 8.63 2.01 1.70
CA GLY A 98 8.29 2.62 0.41
C GLY A 98 9.00 3.94 0.07
N PHE A 99 9.76 4.51 1.00
CA PHE A 99 10.28 5.87 0.91
C PHE A 99 11.52 5.96 0.01
N ARG A 100 11.32 6.02 -1.30
CA ARG A 100 12.35 6.27 -2.33
C ARG A 100 11.88 7.35 -3.29
N PRO A 101 12.74 8.29 -3.73
CA PRO A 101 12.34 9.33 -4.68
C PRO A 101 11.70 8.80 -5.96
N ALA A 102 12.15 7.62 -6.43
CA ALA A 102 11.59 6.94 -7.60
C ALA A 102 10.10 6.54 -7.47
N ASN A 103 9.55 6.53 -6.26
CA ASN A 103 8.15 6.19 -5.99
C ASN A 103 7.23 7.42 -5.96
N ILE A 104 7.77 8.64 -6.11
CA ILE A 104 6.97 9.86 -6.13
C ILE A 104 6.25 10.00 -7.48
N LEU A 105 4.93 10.11 -7.41
CA LEU A 105 4.06 10.31 -8.59
C LEU A 105 3.84 11.80 -8.87
N SER A 106 3.69 12.60 -7.81
CA SER A 106 3.59 14.07 -7.88
C SER A 106 3.98 14.68 -6.53
N ASP A 107 4.75 15.76 -6.54
CA ASP A 107 5.18 16.49 -5.33
C ASP A 107 5.47 17.96 -5.70
N PRO A 108 4.42 18.79 -5.88
CA PRO A 108 4.58 20.15 -6.38
C PRO A 108 5.37 21.08 -5.45
N SER A 109 5.28 20.88 -4.13
CA SER A 109 6.01 21.68 -3.14
C SER A 109 7.44 21.18 -2.89
N GLY A 110 7.73 19.91 -3.20
CA GLY A 110 9.02 19.28 -2.89
C GLY A 110 9.14 18.83 -1.42
N GLU A 111 8.11 19.01 -0.60
CA GLU A 111 8.13 18.67 0.82
C GLU A 111 8.26 17.15 1.02
N LEU A 112 7.56 16.35 0.19
CA LEU A 112 7.65 14.89 0.27
C LEU A 112 9.05 14.42 -0.12
N SER A 113 9.62 14.99 -1.19
CA SER A 113 10.98 14.70 -1.65
C SER A 113 12.03 15.06 -0.59
N SER A 114 11.88 16.21 0.08
CA SER A 114 12.74 16.64 1.17
C SER A 114 12.68 15.67 2.35
N LEU A 115 11.48 15.27 2.75
CA LEU A 115 11.26 14.25 3.79
C LEU A 115 11.91 12.91 3.39
N PHE A 116 11.68 12.41 2.17
CA PHE A 116 12.29 11.17 1.66
C PHE A 116 13.82 11.23 1.69
N GLY A 117 14.40 12.38 1.34
CA GLY A 117 15.83 12.63 1.45
C GLY A 117 16.34 12.47 2.88
N ALA A 118 15.67 13.11 3.84
CA ALA A 118 16.02 13.02 5.27
C ALA A 118 15.89 11.58 5.81
N LEU A 119 14.84 10.85 5.41
CA LEU A 119 14.59 9.48 5.81
C LEU A 119 15.68 8.51 5.33
N SER A 120 16.18 8.69 4.09
CA SER A 120 17.14 7.77 3.48
C SER A 120 18.44 7.63 4.29
N ASN A 121 18.92 8.72 4.88
CA ASN A 121 20.14 8.75 5.69
C ASN A 121 19.98 8.03 7.03
N ASP A 122 18.74 7.94 7.52
CA ASP A 122 18.44 7.42 8.84
C ASP A 122 17.87 6.01 8.82
N PHE A 123 17.28 5.58 7.70
CA PHE A 123 16.56 4.31 7.57
C PHE A 123 17.33 3.11 8.14
N ALA A 124 18.62 2.98 7.83
CA ALA A 124 19.46 1.86 8.26
C ALA A 124 20.03 1.99 9.68
N LYS A 125 19.83 3.13 10.38
CA LYS A 125 20.35 3.31 11.74
C LYS A 125 19.68 2.34 12.69
N ARG A 126 20.49 1.71 13.56
CA ARG A 126 20.06 0.65 14.49
C ARG A 126 18.83 1.03 15.33
N ARG A 127 18.75 2.27 15.80
CA ARG A 127 17.59 2.78 16.56
C ARG A 127 16.27 2.65 15.79
N TRP A 128 16.31 2.93 14.48
CA TRP A 128 15.13 2.91 13.61
C TRP A 128 14.79 1.49 13.16
N VAL A 129 15.79 0.65 12.95
CA VAL A 129 15.56 -0.80 12.74
C VAL A 129 14.89 -1.42 13.97
N GLY A 130 15.44 -1.16 15.18
CA GLY A 130 14.87 -1.66 16.42
C GLY A 130 13.42 -1.22 16.63
N ARG A 131 13.15 0.08 16.47
CA ARG A 131 11.79 0.63 16.60
C ARG A 131 10.80 -0.02 15.63
N ARG A 132 11.20 -0.28 14.38
CA ARG A 132 10.34 -0.98 13.40
C ARG A 132 10.11 -2.44 13.76
N CYS A 133 11.12 -3.14 14.28
CA CYS A 133 10.94 -4.51 14.78
C CYS A 133 9.98 -4.56 15.97
N GLU A 134 10.11 -3.63 16.92
CA GLU A 134 9.18 -3.49 18.05
C GLU A 134 7.76 -3.15 17.56
N ASP A 135 7.64 -2.27 16.57
CA ASP A 135 6.37 -1.92 15.97
C ASP A 135 5.70 -3.09 15.26
N ALA A 136 6.46 -3.85 14.46
CA ALA A 136 5.99 -5.07 13.82
C ALA A 136 5.52 -6.10 14.86
N MET A 137 6.34 -6.36 15.89
CA MET A 137 5.99 -7.29 16.96
C MET A 137 4.72 -6.87 17.70
N ARG A 138 4.60 -5.59 18.06
CA ARG A 138 3.41 -5.06 18.75
C ARG A 138 2.15 -5.21 17.89
N ASN A 139 2.24 -4.92 16.60
CA ASN A 139 1.12 -5.06 15.65
C ASN A 139 0.73 -6.54 15.50
N THR A 140 1.69 -7.44 15.27
CA THR A 140 1.44 -8.89 15.16
C THR A 140 0.77 -9.44 16.42
N LEU A 141 1.27 -9.11 17.61
CA LEU A 141 0.64 -9.50 18.87
C LEU A 141 -0.76 -8.89 19.03
N GLY A 142 -0.94 -7.66 18.57
CA GLY A 142 -2.24 -7.00 18.56
C GLY A 142 -3.27 -7.74 17.70
N PHE A 143 -2.88 -8.26 16.54
CA PHE A 143 -3.76 -9.05 15.67
C PHE A 143 -4.07 -10.43 16.24
N LEU A 144 -3.06 -11.14 16.75
CA LEU A 144 -3.27 -12.46 17.35
C LEU A 144 -4.24 -12.43 18.55
N LYS A 145 -4.28 -11.31 19.29
CA LYS A 145 -5.21 -11.10 20.41
C LYS A 145 -6.66 -10.83 19.99
N ARG A 146 -6.93 -10.57 18.70
CA ARG A 146 -8.27 -10.24 18.20
C ARG A 146 -9.08 -11.47 17.81
N VAL A 147 -8.48 -12.65 17.82
CA VAL A 147 -9.20 -13.89 17.50
C VAL A 147 -10.33 -14.07 18.50
N ASP A 148 -11.56 -14.05 17.98
CA ASP A 148 -12.75 -14.48 18.70
C ASP A 148 -13.10 -15.88 18.23
N GLU A 149 -13.03 -16.87 19.13
CA GLU A 149 -13.32 -18.27 18.80
C GLU A 149 -14.79 -18.49 18.39
N SER A 150 -15.66 -17.51 18.64
CA SER A 150 -17.06 -17.54 18.19
C SER A 150 -17.27 -17.07 16.75
N ASP A 151 -16.26 -16.44 16.12
CA ASP A 151 -16.33 -16.03 14.72
C ASP A 151 -16.26 -17.23 13.75
N LEU A 152 -16.63 -16.99 12.48
CA LEU A 152 -16.40 -17.98 11.44
C LEU A 152 -14.91 -18.25 11.28
N TYR A 153 -14.53 -19.50 10.97
CA TYR A 153 -13.11 -19.89 10.88
C TYR A 153 -12.28 -18.99 9.95
N HIS A 154 -12.85 -18.51 8.85
CA HIS A 154 -12.14 -17.60 7.95
C HIS A 154 -11.95 -16.21 8.56
N ASP A 155 -12.86 -15.73 9.40
CA ASP A 155 -12.73 -14.45 10.11
C ASP A 155 -11.69 -14.58 11.24
N GLN A 156 -11.64 -15.72 11.93
CA GLN A 156 -10.59 -16.06 12.91
C GLN A 156 -9.19 -16.02 12.29
N VAL A 157 -9.03 -16.52 11.06
CA VAL A 157 -7.74 -16.56 10.36
C VAL A 157 -7.42 -15.22 9.69
N THR A 158 -8.41 -14.54 9.10
CA THR A 158 -8.16 -13.30 8.35
C THR A 158 -7.80 -12.12 9.25
N CYS A 159 -8.27 -12.11 10.50
CA CYS A 159 -7.90 -11.08 11.47
C CYS A 159 -6.40 -11.04 11.82
N TRP A 160 -5.62 -12.07 11.44
CA TRP A 160 -4.16 -12.07 11.59
C TRP A 160 -3.44 -11.17 10.59
N PHE A 161 -4.04 -10.93 9.42
CA PHE A 161 -3.41 -10.18 8.32
C PHE A 161 -3.79 -8.71 8.30
N SER A 162 -5.01 -8.38 8.72
CA SER A 162 -5.60 -7.06 8.59
C SER A 162 -6.37 -6.66 9.85
N ALA A 163 -6.44 -5.35 10.09
CA ALA A 163 -7.30 -4.81 11.12
C ALA A 163 -8.79 -4.81 10.73
N GLU A 164 -9.10 -4.92 9.45
CA GLU A 164 -10.47 -4.86 8.93
C GLU A 164 -11.09 -6.25 8.79
N PRO A 165 -12.35 -6.44 9.19
CA PRO A 165 -13.09 -7.68 8.93
C PRO A 165 -13.24 -7.94 7.43
N ALA A 166 -13.05 -9.18 7.00
CA ALA A 166 -13.11 -9.58 5.59
C ALA A 166 -14.40 -9.14 4.86
N HIS A 167 -15.52 -9.00 5.59
CA HIS A 167 -16.81 -8.56 5.05
C HIS A 167 -16.78 -7.16 4.43
N ALA A 168 -15.90 -6.25 4.88
CA ALA A 168 -15.78 -4.89 4.33
C ALA A 168 -15.22 -4.91 2.88
N THR A 169 -14.21 -5.76 2.63
CA THR A 169 -13.57 -5.93 1.31
C THR A 169 -14.46 -6.64 0.27
N SER A 170 -15.48 -7.39 0.72
CA SER A 170 -16.40 -8.06 -0.21
C SER A 170 -17.29 -7.06 -0.96
N SER A 171 -17.66 -5.95 -0.32
CA SER A 171 -18.60 -4.98 -0.89
C SER A 171 -17.99 -4.10 -2.00
N SER A 172 -16.68 -3.85 -1.97
CA SER A 172 -15.94 -3.20 -3.06
C SER A 172 -15.73 -4.17 -4.23
N ARG A 173 -15.32 -5.41 -3.94
CA ARG A 173 -15.11 -6.47 -4.96
C ARG A 173 -16.38 -6.92 -5.66
N GLN A 174 -17.54 -6.92 -4.98
CA GLN A 174 -18.82 -7.33 -5.58
C GLN A 174 -19.23 -6.41 -6.74
N ARG A 175 -18.87 -5.11 -6.70
CA ARG A 175 -19.17 -4.15 -7.78
C ARG A 175 -18.31 -4.35 -9.03
N TYR A 176 -17.14 -4.97 -8.92
CA TYR A 176 -16.25 -5.24 -10.07
C TYR A 176 -16.63 -6.51 -10.85
N ARG A 177 -17.34 -7.46 -10.21
CA ARG A 177 -17.71 -8.73 -10.84
C ARG A 177 -18.77 -8.59 -11.93
N THR A 178 -19.55 -7.52 -11.94
CA THR A 178 -20.65 -7.32 -12.90
C THR A 178 -20.21 -6.82 -14.28
N GLN A 179 -18.91 -6.58 -14.50
CA GLN A 179 -18.38 -6.06 -15.78
C GLN A 179 -17.51 -7.05 -16.59
N ARG A 180 -17.33 -8.31 -16.16
CA ARG A 180 -16.63 -9.33 -16.97
C ARG A 180 -17.59 -10.43 -17.45
N PRO A 181 -17.48 -10.91 -18.71
CA PRO A 181 -18.17 -12.13 -19.11
C PRO A 181 -17.61 -13.32 -18.32
N ALA A 182 -18.50 -14.21 -17.87
CA ALA A 182 -18.18 -15.33 -17.01
C ALA A 182 -17.13 -16.26 -17.67
N VAL A 183 -15.99 -16.43 -17.01
CA VAL A 183 -15.04 -17.50 -17.30
C VAL A 183 -15.03 -18.46 -16.11
N ASP A 184 -15.13 -19.74 -16.41
CA ASP A 184 -15.35 -20.85 -15.49
C ASP A 184 -14.24 -20.93 -14.40
N PRO A 185 -14.58 -20.84 -13.09
CA PRO A 185 -13.61 -20.73 -12.01
C PRO A 185 -12.82 -22.02 -11.68
N TRP A 186 -13.05 -23.14 -12.41
CA TRP A 186 -12.47 -24.44 -12.06
C TRP A 186 -11.37 -24.98 -12.99
N ARG A 187 -10.84 -24.19 -13.94
CA ARG A 187 -9.61 -24.57 -14.65
C ARG A 187 -8.37 -24.29 -13.79
N LEU A 188 -7.98 -25.29 -13.01
CA LEU A 188 -6.69 -25.32 -12.30
C LEU A 188 -5.54 -25.38 -13.33
N GLY A 189 -4.87 -24.24 -13.54
CA GLY A 189 -3.53 -24.16 -14.13
C GLY A 189 -2.45 -24.42 -13.07
N PRO A 190 -1.21 -24.76 -13.45
CA PRO A 190 -0.20 -25.25 -12.51
C PRO A 190 0.27 -24.14 -11.55
N SER A 191 0.18 -24.47 -10.26
CA SER A 191 0.81 -23.87 -9.07
C SER A 191 1.65 -22.60 -9.30
N SER A 192 1.05 -21.43 -9.04
CA SER A 192 1.80 -20.23 -8.70
C SER A 192 2.06 -20.24 -7.20
N THR A 193 3.32 -20.50 -6.83
CA THR A 193 3.80 -20.42 -5.45
C THR A 193 3.67 -18.98 -4.96
N VAL A 194 2.88 -18.74 -3.92
CA VAL A 194 2.85 -17.46 -3.20
C VAL A 194 4.20 -17.31 -2.48
N THR A 195 5.10 -16.53 -3.06
CA THR A 195 6.37 -16.17 -2.42
C THR A 195 6.14 -14.94 -1.56
N VAL A 196 5.98 -15.13 -0.25
CA VAL A 196 6.08 -14.04 0.73
C VAL A 196 7.56 -13.70 0.85
N ILE A 197 8.00 -12.59 0.24
CA ILE A 197 9.38 -12.11 0.36
C ILE A 197 9.54 -11.47 1.73
N TRP A 198 10.10 -12.22 2.68
CA TRP A 198 10.62 -11.69 3.94
C TRP A 198 12.11 -11.37 3.73
N THR A 199 12.48 -10.09 3.56
CA THR A 199 13.90 -9.70 3.55
C THR A 199 14.36 -9.31 4.95
N CYS A 200 14.86 -10.29 5.69
CA CYS A 200 15.83 -10.03 6.76
C CYS A 200 17.24 -10.04 6.13
N THR A 201 17.76 -8.89 5.74
CA THR A 201 19.19 -8.77 5.45
C THR A 201 19.96 -8.81 6.76
N LYS A 202 20.64 -9.94 7.03
CA LYS A 202 21.73 -10.01 8.01
C LYS A 202 22.85 -9.08 7.55
N ALA A 203 23.12 -8.01 8.29
CA ALA A 203 24.38 -7.29 8.17
C ALA A 203 25.48 -8.13 8.86
N SER A 204 26.55 -8.39 8.11
CA SER A 204 27.80 -8.98 8.61
C SER A 204 28.64 -7.92 9.31
#